data_AF-A0A967HK45-F1
#
_entry.id   AF-A0A967HK45-F1
#
_cell.length_a   1.000
_cell.length_b   1.000
_cell.length_c   1.000
_cell.angle_alpha   90.00
_cell.angle_beta   90.00
_cell.angle_gamma   90.00
#
_symmetry.space_group_name_H-M   'P 1'
#
loop_
_entity.id
_entity.type
_entity.pdbx_description
1 polymer ?
#
loop_
_entity_poly.entity_id
_entity_poly.type
_entity_poly.pdbx_seq_one_letter_code
_entity_poly.pdbx_strand_id
1 'polypeptide(L)'
;MLVEVEGPARVLFLTGASGAEPSPLLQSLVAGGWDVAALPASRFGSPPPAGPAPALLVLDDVSVGDMPSPAWRHLEHLVRDEGAGLLVLGGPRSFAAGGYRRSRLEDLLPVTAEAREPRPGAAILFLVDTSGSMERDRRGRSPLELARRAVLETLGGISEEDR
;
A
#
# COMPACT_ATOMS: atom_id res chain seq x y z
N MET A 1 25.30 -27.32 -24.07
CA MET A 1 24.24 -26.77 -23.19
C MET A 1 23.29 -26.02 -24.10
N LEU A 2 22.18 -26.64 -24.47
CA LEU A 2 21.11 -25.98 -25.22
C LEU A 2 20.30 -25.18 -24.20
N VAL A 3 20.23 -23.87 -24.38
CA VAL A 3 19.28 -23.02 -23.67
C VAL A 3 18.03 -23.01 -24.54
N GLU A 4 17.00 -23.74 -24.13
CA GLU A 4 15.67 -23.52 -24.70
C GLU A 4 15.24 -22.11 -24.29
N VAL A 5 15.09 -21.25 -25.28
CA VAL A 5 14.42 -19.97 -25.10
C VAL A 5 12.94 -20.28 -25.28
N GLU A 6 12.26 -20.58 -24.16
CA GLU A 6 10.80 -20.57 -24.14
C GLU A 6 10.33 -19.20 -24.70
N GLY A 7 9.23 -19.22 -25.46
CA GLY A 7 8.72 -18.06 -26.20
C GLY A 7 8.51 -16.81 -25.33
N PRO A 8 8.12 -15.66 -25.93
CA PRO A 8 7.99 -14.41 -25.18
C PRO A 8 7.12 -14.62 -23.93
N ALA A 9 7.66 -14.24 -22.78
CA ALA A 9 7.01 -14.42 -21.49
C ALA A 9 5.63 -13.76 -21.49
N ARG A 10 4.58 -14.57 -21.37
CA ARG A 10 3.20 -14.10 -21.40
C ARG A 10 2.83 -13.40 -20.10
N VAL A 11 2.32 -12.17 -20.21
CA VAL A 11 1.88 -11.35 -19.09
C VAL A 11 0.34 -11.31 -19.06
N LEU A 12 -0.25 -11.69 -17.94
CA LEU A 12 -1.68 -11.53 -17.70
C LEU A 12 -1.92 -10.27 -16.86
N PHE A 13 -2.60 -9.28 -17.43
CA PHE A 13 -2.86 -7.99 -16.79
C PHE A 13 -4.33 -7.91 -16.35
N LEU A 14 -4.57 -7.96 -15.04
CA LEU A 14 -5.90 -7.89 -14.44
C LEU A 14 -6.18 -6.48 -13.94
N THR A 15 -7.26 -5.87 -14.43
CA THR A 15 -7.69 -4.52 -14.02
C THR A 15 -8.90 -4.58 -13.10
N GLY A 16 -8.92 -3.74 -12.06
CA GLY A 16 -10.08 -3.52 -11.22
C GLY A 16 -11.27 -2.89 -11.94
N ALA A 17 -12.42 -2.82 -11.27
CA ALA A 17 -13.67 -2.36 -11.90
C ALA A 17 -13.72 -0.85 -12.22
N SER A 18 -12.73 -0.06 -11.78
CA SER A 18 -12.69 1.40 -11.89
C SER A 18 -12.16 1.92 -13.24
N GLY A 19 -11.87 1.03 -14.21
CA GLY A 19 -11.11 1.35 -15.41
C GLY A 19 -11.81 2.30 -16.40
N ALA A 20 -11.55 3.60 -16.29
CA ALA A 20 -11.89 4.59 -17.32
C ALA A 20 -10.75 4.80 -18.34
N GLU A 21 -9.50 4.54 -17.94
CA GLU A 21 -8.30 4.74 -18.77
C GLU A 21 -7.37 3.51 -18.70
N PRO A 22 -6.69 3.13 -19.79
CA PRO A 22 -5.72 2.06 -19.77
C PRO A 22 -4.51 2.45 -18.92
N SER A 23 -4.12 1.58 -17.99
CA SER A 23 -2.94 1.75 -17.15
C SER A 23 -1.70 2.16 -17.97
N PRO A 24 -0.93 3.19 -17.55
CA PRO A 24 0.33 3.55 -18.21
C PRO A 24 1.31 2.38 -18.31
N LEU A 25 1.28 1.46 -17.34
CA LEU A 25 2.11 0.25 -17.39
C LEU A 25 1.66 -0.69 -18.51
N LEU A 26 0.35 -0.91 -18.65
CA LEU A 26 -0.20 -1.73 -19.74
C LEU A 26 0.22 -1.17 -21.10
N GLN A 27 0.09 0.15 -21.30
CA GLN A 27 0.52 0.82 -22.53
C GLN A 27 2.02 0.63 -22.80
N SER A 28 2.84 0.75 -21.76
CA SER A 28 4.30 0.58 -21.86
C SER A 28 4.69 -0.85 -22.21
N LEU A 29 4.03 -1.85 -21.62
CA LEU A 29 4.28 -3.27 -21.93
C LEU A 29 3.91 -3.60 -23.38
N VAL A 30 2.76 -3.13 -23.85
CA VAL A 30 2.32 -3.31 -25.24
C VAL A 30 3.27 -2.60 -26.21
N ALA A 31 3.66 -1.35 -25.92
CA ALA A 31 4.62 -0.59 -26.73
C ALA A 31 6.02 -1.24 -26.74
N GLY A 32 6.39 -1.92 -25.66
CA GLY A 32 7.63 -2.70 -25.55
C GLY A 32 7.60 -4.05 -26.26
N GLY A 33 6.48 -4.44 -26.89
CA GLY A 33 6.35 -5.70 -27.64
C GLY A 33 6.16 -6.94 -26.76
N TRP A 34 5.74 -6.80 -25.51
CA TRP A 34 5.42 -7.92 -24.64
C TRP A 34 4.11 -8.60 -25.08
N ASP A 35 4.01 -9.92 -24.90
CA ASP A 35 2.76 -10.65 -25.06
C ASP A 35 1.87 -10.42 -23.83
N VAL A 36 0.99 -9.42 -23.90
CA VAL A 36 0.13 -9.02 -22.78
C VAL A 36 -1.33 -9.35 -23.08
N ALA A 37 -1.93 -10.19 -22.25
CA ALA A 37 -3.37 -10.40 -22.21
C ALA A 37 -3.99 -9.55 -21.10
N ALA A 38 -4.75 -8.51 -21.45
CA ALA A 38 -5.44 -7.66 -20.49
C ALA A 38 -6.93 -8.04 -20.36
N LEU A 39 -7.43 -8.15 -19.13
CA LEU A 39 -8.84 -8.38 -18.86
C LEU A 39 -9.25 -7.80 -17.50
N PRO A 40 -10.55 -7.50 -17.30
CA PRO A 40 -11.07 -7.19 -15.98
C PRO A 40 -10.88 -8.37 -15.03
N ALA A 41 -10.49 -8.08 -13.78
CA ALA A 41 -10.34 -9.11 -12.74
C ALA A 41 -11.62 -9.95 -12.58
N SER A 42 -12.80 -9.35 -12.73
CA SER A 42 -14.10 -10.05 -12.69
C SER A 42 -14.29 -11.16 -13.73
N ARG A 43 -13.47 -11.19 -14.78
CA ARG A 43 -13.49 -12.24 -15.81
C ARG A 43 -12.41 -13.31 -15.60
N PHE A 44 -11.54 -13.15 -14.61
CA PHE A 44 -10.50 -14.13 -14.32
C PHE A 44 -11.11 -15.41 -13.73
N GLY A 45 -10.67 -16.57 -14.24
CA GLY A 45 -11.03 -17.89 -13.71
C GLY A 45 -12.36 -18.49 -14.18
N SER A 46 -13.08 -17.88 -15.13
CA SER A 46 -14.34 -18.43 -15.66
C SER A 46 -14.43 -18.39 -17.19
N PRO A 47 -14.17 -19.52 -17.89
CA PRO A 47 -13.29 -20.62 -17.47
C PRO A 47 -11.82 -20.17 -17.39
N PRO A 48 -10.91 -20.94 -16.76
CA PRO A 48 -9.48 -20.63 -16.83
C PRO A 48 -9.06 -20.47 -18.30
N PRO A 49 -8.26 -19.46 -18.65
CA PRO A 49 -7.92 -19.20 -20.04
C PRO A 49 -7.23 -20.43 -20.64
N ALA A 50 -7.79 -20.96 -21.73
CA ALA A 50 -7.14 -22.03 -22.47
C ALA A 50 -5.79 -21.54 -23.00
N GLY A 51 -4.72 -22.27 -22.71
CA GLY A 51 -3.36 -21.93 -23.12
C GLY A 51 -2.34 -22.19 -22.03
N PRO A 52 -1.06 -21.91 -22.32
CA PRO A 52 0.00 -22.01 -21.33
C PRO A 52 -0.21 -21.00 -20.19
N ALA A 53 0.28 -21.38 -19.01
CA ALA A 53 0.38 -20.54 -17.83
C ALA A 53 1.01 -19.19 -18.15
N PRO A 54 0.53 -18.07 -17.58
CA PRO A 54 1.23 -16.81 -17.67
C PRO A 54 2.54 -16.88 -16.88
N ALA A 55 3.60 -16.29 -17.41
CA ALA A 55 4.86 -16.12 -16.69
C ALA A 55 4.77 -15.02 -15.62
N LEU A 56 3.87 -14.05 -15.81
CA LEU A 56 3.66 -12.92 -14.89
C LEU A 56 2.16 -12.56 -14.81
N LEU A 57 1.67 -12.44 -13.58
CA LEU A 57 0.37 -11.87 -13.24
C LEU A 57 0.55 -10.45 -12.73
N VAL A 58 -0.14 -9.49 -13.34
CA VAL A 58 -0.17 -8.09 -12.90
C VAL A 58 -1.57 -7.76 -12.39
N LEU A 59 -1.69 -7.29 -11.16
CA LEU A 59 -2.94 -6.78 -10.57
C LEU A 59 -2.88 -5.25 -10.50
N ASP A 60 -3.79 -4.58 -11.19
CA ASP A 60 -3.90 -3.12 -11.21
C ASP A 60 -5.25 -2.65 -10.67
N ASP A 61 -5.22 -1.96 -9.52
CA ASP A 61 -6.40 -1.45 -8.79
C ASP A 61 -7.46 -2.54 -8.48
N VAL A 62 -7.04 -3.79 -8.28
CA VAL A 62 -7.94 -4.94 -8.05
C VAL A 62 -8.24 -5.10 -6.56
N SER A 63 -9.50 -5.09 -6.15
CA SER A 63 -9.87 -5.43 -4.77
C SER A 63 -10.13 -6.93 -4.60
N VAL A 64 -10.07 -7.45 -3.37
CA VAL A 64 -10.41 -8.86 -3.07
C VAL A 64 -11.82 -9.23 -3.55
N GLY A 65 -12.73 -8.25 -3.52
CA GLY A 65 -14.12 -8.42 -3.96
C GLY A 65 -14.33 -8.47 -5.48
N ASP A 66 -13.31 -8.15 -6.30
CA ASP A 66 -13.45 -8.19 -7.76
C ASP A 66 -13.44 -9.61 -8.33
N MET A 67 -12.98 -10.59 -7.55
CA MET A 67 -12.87 -11.99 -7.99
C MET A 67 -13.51 -12.96 -6.99
N PRO A 68 -14.18 -14.02 -7.48
CA PRO A 68 -14.73 -15.05 -6.61
C PRO A 68 -13.61 -15.93 -6.02
N SER A 69 -13.87 -16.62 -4.90
CA SER A 69 -12.87 -17.46 -4.22
C SER A 69 -12.19 -18.52 -5.12
N PRO A 70 -12.86 -19.19 -6.07
CA PRO A 70 -12.19 -20.12 -6.98
C PRO A 70 -11.13 -19.45 -7.85
N ALA A 71 -11.36 -18.21 -8.29
CA ALA A 71 -10.40 -17.45 -9.08
C ALA A 71 -9.16 -17.08 -8.25
N TRP A 72 -9.34 -16.68 -6.99
CA TRP A 72 -8.21 -16.45 -6.08
C TRP A 72 -7.38 -17.71 -5.81
N ARG A 73 -8.02 -18.88 -5.66
CA ARG A 73 -7.30 -20.16 -5.54
C ARG A 73 -6.51 -20.50 -6.79
N HIS A 74 -7.06 -20.20 -7.97
CA HIS A 74 -6.35 -20.42 -9.22
C HIS A 74 -5.15 -19.48 -9.34
N LEU A 75 -5.29 -18.20 -8.99
CA LEU A 75 -4.17 -17.26 -8.93
C LEU A 75 -3.06 -17.76 -7.99
N GLU A 76 -3.43 -18.22 -6.79
CA GLU A 76 -2.50 -18.80 -5.82
C GLU A 76 -1.74 -20.00 -6.39
N HIS A 77 -2.43 -20.90 -7.10
CA HIS A 77 -1.83 -22.05 -7.80
C HIS A 77 -0.82 -21.60 -8.86
N LEU A 78 -1.21 -20.64 -9.72
CA LEU A 78 -0.31 -20.11 -10.76
C LEU A 78 1.00 -19.56 -10.15
N VAL A 79 0.90 -18.86 -9.02
CA VAL A 79 2.07 -18.24 -8.38
C VAL A 79 2.93 -19.26 -7.63
N ARG A 80 2.32 -20.13 -6.81
CA ARG A 80 3.07 -21.06 -5.94
C ARG A 80 3.52 -22.33 -6.63
N ASP A 81 2.67 -22.90 -7.48
CA ASP A 81 2.86 -24.23 -8.05
C ASP A 81 3.39 -24.16 -9.49
N GLU A 82 2.93 -23.17 -10.28
CA GLU A 82 3.40 -22.97 -11.67
C GLU A 82 4.55 -21.96 -11.78
N GLY A 83 4.90 -21.27 -10.69
CA GLY A 83 6.04 -20.35 -10.64
C GLY A 83 5.81 -19.02 -11.36
N ALA A 84 4.56 -18.66 -11.63
CA ALA A 84 4.23 -17.36 -12.22
C ALA A 84 4.63 -16.22 -11.27
N GLY A 85 5.28 -15.19 -11.80
CA GLY A 85 5.53 -13.95 -11.06
C GLY A 85 4.22 -13.26 -10.69
N LEU A 86 4.21 -12.56 -9.56
CA LEU A 86 3.08 -11.71 -9.14
C LEU A 86 3.56 -10.27 -8.93
N LEU A 87 2.97 -9.35 -9.69
CA LEU A 87 3.13 -7.91 -9.52
C LEU A 87 1.78 -7.31 -9.13
N VAL A 88 1.78 -6.51 -8.07
CA VAL A 88 0.59 -5.80 -7.63
C VAL A 88 0.89 -4.31 -7.60
N LEU A 89 0.08 -3.54 -8.32
CA LEU A 89 0.17 -2.10 -8.38
C LEU A 89 -0.69 -1.45 -7.29
N GLY A 90 -0.15 -0.39 -6.70
CA GLY A 90 -0.89 0.45 -5.76
C GLY A 90 -1.95 1.27 -6.47
N GLY A 91 -3.12 1.38 -5.82
CA GLY A 91 -4.26 2.14 -6.31
C GLY A 91 -5.27 2.36 -5.18
N PRO A 92 -6.30 3.19 -5.39
CA PRO A 92 -7.36 3.44 -4.43
C PRO A 92 -8.07 2.18 -3.92
N ARG A 93 -7.99 1.07 -4.67
CA ARG A 93 -8.60 -0.23 -4.33
C ARG A 93 -7.59 -1.35 -4.15
N SER A 94 -6.31 -1.05 -3.98
CA SER A 94 -5.25 -2.03 -3.71
C SER A 94 -4.88 -2.08 -2.22
N PHE A 95 -4.17 -3.13 -1.81
CA PHE A 95 -3.61 -3.30 -0.46
C PHE A 95 -4.68 -3.17 0.64
N ALA A 96 -4.45 -2.31 1.63
CA ALA A 96 -5.36 -2.12 2.76
C ALA A 96 -6.75 -1.66 2.30
N ALA A 97 -6.82 -0.71 1.36
CA ALA A 97 -8.07 -0.22 0.79
C ALA A 97 -8.78 -1.29 -0.07
N GLY A 98 -8.01 -2.20 -0.67
CA GLY A 98 -8.51 -3.36 -1.41
C GLY A 98 -8.97 -4.55 -0.57
N GLY A 99 -8.83 -4.45 0.76
CA GLY A 99 -9.21 -5.53 1.69
C GLY A 99 -8.26 -6.72 1.68
N TYR A 100 -6.97 -6.52 1.38
CA TYR A 100 -6.02 -7.63 1.22
C TYR A 100 -5.67 -8.29 2.56
N ARG A 101 -5.81 -7.57 3.67
CA ARG A 101 -5.49 -8.08 5.00
C ARG A 101 -6.28 -9.34 5.31
N ARG A 102 -5.60 -10.40 5.77
CA ARG A 102 -6.13 -11.75 6.06
C ARG A 102 -6.77 -12.42 4.84
N SER A 103 -6.35 -12.04 3.63
CA SER A 103 -6.78 -12.70 2.39
C SER A 103 -5.67 -13.60 1.84
N ARG A 104 -6.05 -14.52 0.96
CA ARG A 104 -5.09 -15.35 0.19
C ARG A 104 -4.08 -14.52 -0.58
N LEU A 105 -4.48 -13.33 -1.01
CA LEU A 105 -3.59 -12.44 -1.74
C LEU A 105 -2.49 -11.89 -0.82
N GLU A 106 -2.78 -11.59 0.45
CA GLU A 106 -1.75 -11.14 1.40
C GLU A 106 -0.71 -12.24 1.67
N ASP A 107 -1.12 -13.51 1.74
CA ASP A 107 -0.19 -14.64 1.92
C ASP A 107 0.81 -14.79 0.76
N LEU A 108 0.50 -14.25 -0.42
CA LEU A 108 1.37 -14.23 -1.60
C LEU A 108 2.29 -13.02 -1.65
N LEU A 109 2.00 -11.97 -0.88
CA LEU A 109 2.74 -10.72 -0.94
C LEU A 109 3.92 -10.72 0.03
N PRO A 110 5.04 -10.07 -0.33
CA PRO A 110 6.18 -9.88 0.57
C PRO A 110 5.93 -8.81 1.64
N VAL A 111 4.71 -8.25 1.71
CA VAL A 111 4.33 -7.12 2.57
C VAL A 111 2.96 -7.37 3.20
N THR A 112 2.78 -6.85 4.42
CA THR A 112 1.48 -6.87 5.11
C THR A 112 0.64 -5.67 4.67
N ALA A 113 -0.62 -5.90 4.32
CA ALA A 113 -1.54 -4.86 3.86
C ALA A 113 -2.27 -4.19 5.03
N GLU A 114 -1.51 -3.64 5.97
CA GLU A 114 -2.06 -2.92 7.13
C GLU A 114 -2.32 -1.45 6.80
N ALA A 115 -3.52 -0.97 7.12
CA ALA A 115 -3.81 0.45 7.04
C ALA A 115 -2.98 1.17 8.10
N ARG A 116 -2.14 2.11 7.66
CA ARG A 116 -1.45 3.00 8.60
C ARG A 116 -2.52 3.85 9.27
N GLU A 117 -2.64 3.76 10.59
CA GLU A 117 -3.50 4.69 11.32
C GLU A 117 -3.05 6.12 10.97
N PRO A 118 -3.97 7.01 10.57
CA PRO A 118 -3.62 8.41 10.38
C PRO A 118 -3.16 8.91 11.74
N ARG A 119 -1.86 9.17 11.90
CA ARG A 119 -1.35 9.93 13.04
C ARG A 119 -1.83 11.36 12.83
N PRO A 120 -2.79 11.87 13.62
CA PRO A 120 -3.17 13.27 13.49
C PRO A 120 -1.93 14.10 13.84
N GLY A 121 -1.48 14.96 12.92
CA GLY A 121 -0.42 15.92 13.25
C GLY A 121 -0.90 16.82 14.39
N ALA A 122 -0.09 17.00 15.42
CA ALA A 122 -0.42 17.86 16.55
C ALA A 122 0.38 19.16 16.46
N ALA A 123 -0.29 20.31 16.58
CA ALA A 123 0.35 21.61 16.74
C ALA A 123 0.15 22.10 18.19
N ILE A 124 1.24 22.42 18.89
CA ILE A 124 1.22 22.87 20.29
C ILE A 124 1.65 24.34 20.36
N LEU A 125 0.76 25.21 20.86
CA LEU A 125 1.06 26.61 21.13
C LEU A 125 1.19 26.83 22.65
N PHE A 126 2.34 27.31 23.08
CA PHE A 126 2.56 27.75 24.46
C PHE A 126 2.28 29.26 24.58
N LEU A 127 1.29 29.63 25.38
CA LEU A 127 1.03 31.02 25.74
C LEU A 127 1.43 31.23 27.21
N VAL A 128 2.48 32.01 27.44
CA VAL A 128 3.03 32.27 28.79
C VAL A 128 2.74 33.71 29.17
N ASP A 129 2.05 33.90 30.29
CA ASP A 129 1.84 35.24 30.86
C ASP A 129 3.16 35.79 31.43
N THR A 130 3.47 37.05 31.11
CA THR A 130 4.65 37.79 31.60
C THR A 130 4.25 38.99 32.46
N SER A 131 3.03 39.00 33.00
CA SER A 131 2.56 40.08 33.89
C SER A 131 3.45 40.23 35.13
N GLY A 132 3.48 41.42 35.75
CA GLY A 132 4.31 41.69 36.94
C GLY A 132 4.00 40.83 38.18
N SER A 133 2.99 39.97 38.13
CA SER A 133 2.74 38.94 39.16
C SER A 133 3.60 37.68 38.97
N MET A 134 4.10 37.45 37.75
CA MET A 134 4.92 36.31 37.33
C MET A 134 6.40 36.48 37.68
N GLU A 135 6.85 37.72 37.92
CA GLU A 135 8.21 38.05 38.38
C GLU A 135 8.34 38.05 39.91
N ARG A 136 7.22 37.95 40.65
CA ARG A 136 7.26 37.97 42.11
C ARG A 136 7.91 36.69 42.63
N ASP A 137 9.07 36.83 43.26
CA ASP A 137 9.72 35.72 43.94
C ASP A 137 8.81 35.18 45.06
N ARG A 138 8.38 33.92 44.91
CA ARG A 138 7.61 33.20 45.92
C ARG A 138 8.42 31.98 46.32
N ARG A 139 9.21 32.13 47.39
CA ARG A 139 10.06 31.09 47.99
C ARG A 139 11.27 30.69 47.12
N GLY A 140 12.01 31.69 46.63
CA GLY A 140 13.30 31.53 45.94
C GLY A 140 13.20 31.14 44.47
N ARG A 141 12.00 31.23 43.88
CA ARG A 141 11.72 30.95 42.45
C ARG A 141 10.53 31.80 42.01
N SER A 142 10.59 32.31 40.78
CA SER A 142 9.47 33.03 40.18
C SER A 142 8.46 32.07 39.52
N PRO A 143 7.15 32.38 39.51
CA PRO A 143 6.17 31.64 38.71
C PRO A 143 6.53 31.55 37.22
N LEU A 144 7.23 32.55 36.68
CA LEU A 144 7.73 32.54 35.31
C LEU A 144 8.78 31.44 35.06
N GLU A 145 9.71 31.24 36.00
CA GLU A 145 10.68 30.15 35.91
C GLU A 145 10.02 28.77 35.96
N LEU A 146 8.96 28.63 36.77
CA LEU A 146 8.18 27.40 36.83
C LEU A 146 7.48 27.12 35.49
N ALA A 147 6.86 28.15 34.90
CA ALA A 147 6.21 28.05 33.59
C ALA A 147 7.20 27.69 32.48
N ARG A 148 8.38 28.33 32.46
CA ARG A 148 9.45 28.03 31.50
C ARG A 148 9.93 26.59 31.60
N ARG A 149 10.09 26.08 32.83
CA ARG A 149 10.51 24.70 33.06
C ARG A 149 9.44 23.70 32.62
N ALA A 150 8.17 23.98 32.89
CA ALA A 150 7.07 23.14 32.43
C ALA A 150 7.00 23.06 30.90
N VAL A 151 7.23 24.17 30.19
CA VAL A 151 7.32 24.19 28.72
C VAL A 151 8.47 23.31 28.24
N LEU A 152 9.66 23.48 28.81
CA LEU A 152 10.85 22.71 28.42
C LEU A 152 10.72 21.21 28.71
N GLU A 153 10.11 20.82 29.83
CA GLU A 153 9.83 19.42 30.15
C GLU A 153 8.79 18.82 29.19
N THR A 154 7.78 19.60 28.78
CA THR A 154 6.77 19.16 27.81
C THR A 154 7.37 18.98 26.41
N LEU A 155 8.29 19.86 25.98
CA LEU A 155 9.02 19.72 24.71
C LEU A 155 9.83 18.42 24.62
N GLY A 156 10.23 17.84 25.76
CA GLY A 156 10.92 16.54 25.81
C GLY A 156 10.00 15.33 25.58
N GLY A 157 8.67 15.50 25.72
CA GLY A 157 7.67 14.45 25.52
C GLY A 157 7.00 14.47 24.14
N ILE A 158 7.29 15.47 23.30
CA ILE A 158 6.74 15.61 21.95
C ILE A 158 7.61 14.77 20.99
N SER A 159 6.96 14.07 20.05
CA SER A 159 7.65 13.22 19.07
C SER A 159 8.50 14.08 18.11
N GLU A 160 9.58 13.53 17.54
CA GLU A 160 10.45 14.29 16.62
C GLU A 160 9.74 14.76 15.33
N GLU A 161 8.60 14.14 14.97
CA GLU A 161 7.77 14.53 13.81
C GLU A 161 6.81 15.69 14.12
N ASP A 162 6.56 16.01 15.40
CA ASP A 162 5.68 17.10 15.87
C ASP A 162 6.48 18.34 16.35
N ARG A 163 7.80 18.36 16.11
CA ARG A 163 8.73 19.45 16.48
C ARG A 163 8.73 20.61 15.49
#